data_AF-A0A947PZ98-F1
#
_entry.id   AF-A0A947PZ98-F1
#
_cell.length_a   1.000
_cell.length_b   1.000
_cell.length_c   1.000
_cell.angle_alpha   90.00
_cell.angle_beta   90.00
_cell.angle_gamma   90.00
#
_symmetry.space_group_name_H-M   'P 1'
#
loop_
_entity.id
_entity.type
_entity.pdbx_description
1 polymer ?
#
loop_
_entity_poly.entity_id
_entity_poly.type
_entity_poly.pdbx_seq_one_letter_code
_entity_poly.pdbx_strand_id
1 'polypeptide(L)'
;GTVSTGQSRDSTAPPPIPAPIIPAKVDAWVTPPQYTSQAPIFLTNESVVRAETPVGSELVAPVGSRMTIRVVGGDSTVTVTGDAIIEREPPPLPTAEEAAATQTTRPVPARPIIREYEIVMQDDATVHIEAHGGVVMSWRFDITGDRAPQATVQASENPERPGTVDLEYRVDDDYGAISVQTEIQDGEAPRSQSTRPPRPLVTPPQINLPVPR
;
A
#
# COMPACT_ATOMS: atom_id res chain seq x y z
N GLY A 1 -81.75 -15.76 -21.01
CA GLY A 1 -80.83 -14.96 -20.19
C GLY A 1 -79.59 -15.78 -19.91
N THR A 2 -78.42 -15.15 -20.04
CA THR A 2 -77.23 -15.44 -19.24
C THR A 2 -76.26 -14.28 -19.47
N VAL A 3 -76.01 -13.52 -18.41
CA VAL A 3 -75.12 -12.36 -18.37
C VAL A 3 -73.73 -12.87 -18.04
N SER A 4 -72.72 -12.55 -18.87
CA SER A 4 -71.33 -12.92 -18.62
C SER A 4 -70.66 -11.77 -17.85
N THR A 5 -70.44 -11.98 -16.56
CA THR A 5 -69.77 -11.01 -15.68
C THR A 5 -68.26 -11.21 -15.80
N GLY A 6 -67.59 -10.33 -16.54
CA GLY A 6 -66.13 -10.23 -16.50
C GLY A 6 -65.69 -9.56 -15.19
N GLN A 7 -64.95 -10.29 -14.34
CA GLN A 7 -64.16 -9.68 -13.28
C GLN A 7 -62.75 -9.41 -13.82
N SER A 8 -62.46 -8.16 -14.14
CA SER A 8 -61.09 -7.66 -14.25
C SER A 8 -60.52 -7.55 -12.84
N ARG A 9 -59.65 -8.49 -12.46
CA ARG A 9 -58.76 -8.31 -11.31
C ARG A 9 -57.62 -7.40 -11.76
N ASP A 10 -57.81 -6.10 -11.56
CA ASP A 10 -56.75 -5.12 -11.71
C ASP A 10 -55.83 -5.24 -10.48
N SER A 11 -54.83 -6.13 -10.58
CA SER A 11 -53.78 -6.28 -9.58
C SER A 11 -52.71 -5.23 -9.84
N THR A 12 -52.94 -4.01 -9.37
CA THR A 12 -51.87 -3.02 -9.22
C THR A 12 -51.01 -3.45 -8.05
N ALA A 13 -49.92 -4.17 -8.33
CA ALA A 13 -48.86 -4.34 -7.35
C ALA A 13 -48.37 -2.94 -6.92
N PRO A 14 -48.20 -2.66 -5.61
CA PRO A 14 -47.60 -1.40 -5.19
C PRO A 14 -46.21 -1.28 -5.84
N PRO A 15 -45.78 -0.06 -6.25
CA PRO A 15 -44.44 0.12 -6.78
C PRO A 15 -43.41 -0.42 -5.76
N PRO A 16 -42.33 -1.07 -6.22
CA PRO A 16 -41.29 -1.52 -5.32
C PRO A 16 -40.82 -0.32 -4.51
N ILE A 17 -40.92 -0.42 -3.18
CA ILE A 17 -40.36 0.58 -2.28
C ILE A 17 -38.87 0.64 -2.62
N PRO A 18 -38.31 1.79 -3.03
CA PRO A 18 -36.89 1.87 -3.28
C PRO A 18 -36.18 1.44 -2.01
N ALA A 19 -35.30 0.44 -2.13
CA ALA A 19 -34.49 -0.02 -1.02
C ALA A 19 -33.79 1.21 -0.41
N PRO A 20 -33.71 1.31 0.94
CA PRO A 20 -33.05 2.44 1.57
C PRO A 20 -31.63 2.55 1.00
N ILE A 21 -31.32 3.70 0.40
CA ILE A 21 -29.99 4.04 -0.06
C ILE A 21 -29.16 4.19 1.22
N ILE A 22 -28.52 3.11 1.66
CA ILE A 22 -27.56 3.18 2.76
C ILE A 22 -26.41 4.05 2.24
N PRO A 23 -26.13 5.22 2.83
CA PRO A 23 -24.98 6.01 2.41
C PRO A 23 -23.75 5.13 2.58
N ALA A 24 -23.03 4.90 1.48
CA ALA A 24 -21.81 4.11 1.49
C ALA A 24 -20.83 4.77 2.47
N LYS A 25 -20.48 4.08 3.56
CA LYS A 25 -19.41 4.55 4.44
C LYS A 25 -18.10 4.14 3.79
N VAL A 26 -17.21 5.11 3.56
CA VAL A 26 -15.87 4.86 3.01
C VAL A 26 -14.84 5.13 4.09
N ASP A 27 -14.00 4.13 4.36
CA ASP A 27 -12.79 4.25 5.17
C ASP A 27 -11.57 4.04 4.25
N ALA A 28 -10.63 4.99 4.19
CA ALA A 28 -9.42 4.87 3.39
C ALA A 28 -8.16 5.28 4.15
N TRP A 29 -7.07 4.54 3.95
CA TRP A 29 -5.76 4.83 4.54
C TRP A 29 -4.63 4.34 3.62
N VAL A 30 -3.43 4.91 3.83
CA VAL A 30 -2.20 4.54 3.14
C VAL A 30 -1.20 4.02 4.14
N THR A 31 -0.53 2.92 3.81
CA THR A 31 0.50 2.29 4.62
C THR A 31 1.82 2.32 3.85
N PRO A 32 2.78 3.15 4.27
CA PRO A 32 4.13 3.15 3.69
C PRO A 32 4.84 1.80 3.86
N PRO A 33 5.84 1.46 3.03
CA PRO A 33 6.66 0.28 3.22
C PRO A 33 7.31 0.28 4.59
N GLN A 34 7.39 -0.89 5.24
CA GLN A 34 7.84 -1.00 6.63
C GLN A 34 9.24 -0.45 6.87
N TYR A 35 10.15 -0.60 5.89
CA TYR A 35 11.53 -0.11 6.01
C TYR A 35 11.61 1.41 6.16
N THR A 36 10.60 2.15 5.68
CA THR A 36 10.56 3.62 5.77
C THR A 36 10.26 4.13 7.18
N SER A 37 9.78 3.26 8.07
CA SER A 37 9.33 3.61 9.43
C SER A 37 8.29 4.74 9.49
N GLN A 38 7.61 5.04 8.39
CA GLN A 38 6.57 6.07 8.33
C GLN A 38 5.23 5.52 8.84
N ALA A 39 4.48 6.36 9.54
CA ALA A 39 3.18 5.99 10.09
C ALA A 39 2.10 5.91 8.99
N PRO A 40 1.07 5.06 9.16
CA PRO A 40 -0.07 5.05 8.24
C PRO A 40 -0.80 6.41 8.19
N ILE A 41 -1.23 6.80 6.99
CA ILE A 41 -1.94 8.05 6.73
C ILE A 41 -3.43 7.74 6.54
N PHE A 42 -4.29 8.26 7.40
CA PHE A 42 -5.75 8.09 7.30
C PHE A 42 -6.38 9.22 6.50
N LEU A 43 -7.17 8.88 5.48
CA LEU A 43 -7.69 9.83 4.50
C LEU A 43 -9.14 10.26 4.75
N THR A 44 -9.92 9.45 5.47
CA THR A 44 -11.38 9.64 5.63
C THR A 44 -11.82 9.83 7.08
N ASN A 45 -10.91 10.23 7.99
CA ASN A 45 -11.31 10.51 9.37
C ASN A 45 -12.16 11.81 9.45
N GLU A 46 -13.06 11.91 10.43
CA GLU A 46 -13.96 13.08 10.58
C GLU A 46 -13.20 14.40 10.78
N SER A 47 -11.94 14.35 11.19
CA SER A 47 -11.06 15.51 11.37
C SER A 47 -10.55 16.08 10.05
N VAL A 48 -10.24 15.22 9.06
CA VAL A 48 -9.81 15.58 7.69
C VAL A 48 -10.99 16.02 6.82
N VAL A 49 -12.21 15.57 7.15
CA VAL A 49 -13.47 16.04 6.51
C VAL A 49 -13.95 17.37 7.10
N ARG A 50 -13.69 17.63 8.40
CA ARG A 50 -14.07 18.89 9.09
C ARG A 50 -13.02 20.00 8.94
N ALA A 51 -11.74 19.67 8.93
CA ALA A 51 -10.74 20.54 8.33
C ALA A 51 -11.06 20.55 6.84
N GLU A 52 -11.28 21.71 6.24
CA GLU A 52 -11.48 21.86 4.80
C GLU A 52 -10.17 21.50 4.08
N THR A 53 -9.76 20.24 4.13
CA THR A 53 -8.70 19.73 3.27
C THR A 53 -9.35 19.61 1.91
N PRO A 54 -9.01 20.46 0.93
CA PRO A 54 -9.73 20.50 -0.32
C PRO A 54 -9.68 19.13 -0.98
N VAL A 55 -10.72 18.79 -1.74
CA VAL A 55 -10.62 17.82 -2.82
C VAL A 55 -9.35 18.18 -3.62
N GLY A 56 -8.32 17.33 -3.58
CA GLY A 56 -7.01 17.64 -4.17
C GLY A 56 -5.91 18.07 -3.20
N SER A 57 -5.94 17.65 -1.93
CA SER A 57 -4.73 17.68 -1.10
C SER A 57 -3.69 16.73 -1.67
N GLU A 58 -2.51 17.25 -1.94
CA GLU A 58 -1.36 16.52 -2.45
C GLU A 58 -0.79 15.64 -1.31
N LEU A 59 -0.88 14.32 -1.47
CA LEU A 59 -0.45 13.34 -0.48
C LEU A 59 0.92 12.81 -0.89
N VAL A 60 1.92 13.02 -0.05
CA VAL A 60 3.27 12.50 -0.29
C VAL A 60 3.41 11.13 0.35
N ALA A 61 3.87 10.14 -0.42
CA ALA A 61 4.14 8.79 0.09
C ALA A 61 5.32 8.13 -0.64
N PRO A 62 6.09 7.27 0.01
CA PRO A 62 7.18 6.52 -0.65
C PRO A 62 6.65 5.51 -1.67
N VAL A 63 7.46 5.23 -2.70
CA VAL A 63 7.20 4.17 -3.68
C VAL A 63 6.94 2.83 -2.99
N GLY A 64 6.00 2.06 -3.51
CA GLY A 64 5.54 0.81 -2.90
C GLY A 64 4.57 1.00 -1.72
N SER A 65 4.17 2.23 -1.40
CA SER A 65 3.09 2.49 -0.45
C SER A 65 1.79 1.82 -0.88
N ARG A 66 1.03 1.32 0.08
CA ARG A 66 -0.20 0.56 -0.14
C ARG A 66 -1.41 1.31 0.39
N MET A 67 -2.31 1.68 -0.50
CA MET A 67 -3.60 2.28 -0.15
C MET A 67 -4.66 1.19 0.00
N THR A 68 -5.39 1.24 1.10
CA THR A 68 -6.54 0.38 1.35
C THR A 68 -7.80 1.24 1.38
N ILE A 69 -8.81 0.83 0.62
CA ILE A 69 -10.11 1.49 0.57
C ILE A 69 -11.16 0.47 0.96
N ARG A 70 -11.87 0.75 2.04
CA ARG A 70 -12.97 -0.07 2.53
C ARG A 70 -14.28 0.69 2.37
N VAL A 71 -15.19 0.10 1.60
CA VAL A 71 -16.54 0.61 1.39
C VAL A 71 -17.54 -0.29 2.10
N VAL A 72 -18.42 0.29 2.91
CA VAL A 72 -19.50 -0.41 3.62
C VAL A 72 -20.85 0.07 3.08
N GLY A 73 -21.56 -0.82 2.40
CA GLY A 73 -22.85 -0.50 1.77
C GLY A 73 -22.72 0.37 0.51
N GLY A 74 -23.82 0.45 -0.25
CA GLY A 74 -23.92 1.22 -1.49
C GLY A 74 -23.12 0.65 -2.67
N ASP A 75 -23.38 1.18 -3.87
CA ASP A 75 -22.64 0.84 -5.08
C ASP A 75 -21.61 1.94 -5.35
N SER A 76 -20.34 1.55 -5.37
CA SER A 76 -19.22 2.45 -5.66
C SER A 76 -18.11 1.68 -6.36
N THR A 77 -17.48 2.38 -7.29
CA THR A 77 -16.37 1.89 -8.08
C THR A 77 -15.14 2.71 -7.70
N VAL A 78 -14.01 2.02 -7.55
CA VAL A 78 -12.71 2.67 -7.36
C VAL A 78 -12.01 2.68 -8.71
N THR A 79 -11.57 3.86 -9.15
CA THR A 79 -10.78 4.03 -10.37
C THR A 79 -9.45 4.69 -10.03
N VAL A 80 -8.42 4.34 -10.79
CA VAL A 80 -7.05 4.81 -10.57
C VAL A 80 -6.53 5.36 -11.90
N THR A 81 -5.91 6.53 -11.86
CA THR A 81 -5.21 7.16 -12.99
C THR A 81 -3.75 7.39 -12.60
N GLY A 82 -2.80 7.04 -13.46
CA GLY A 82 -1.36 7.09 -13.16
C GLY A 82 -0.75 5.70 -12.98
N ASP A 83 0.48 5.62 -12.47
CA ASP A 83 1.18 4.35 -12.26
C ASP A 83 0.92 3.81 -10.84
N ALA A 84 -0.30 3.35 -10.64
CA ALA A 84 -0.71 2.63 -9.44
C ALA A 84 -1.52 1.39 -9.83
N ILE A 85 -1.29 0.31 -9.10
CA ILE A 85 -1.77 -1.02 -9.46
C ILE A 85 -2.83 -1.44 -8.44
N ILE A 86 -4.04 -1.73 -8.93
CA ILE A 86 -5.06 -2.40 -8.10
C ILE A 86 -4.64 -3.87 -7.98
N GLU A 87 -4.04 -4.24 -6.84
CA GLU A 87 -3.60 -5.62 -6.58
C GLU A 87 -4.75 -6.50 -6.09
N ARG A 88 -5.73 -5.91 -5.39
CA ARG A 88 -6.93 -6.63 -4.93
C ARG A 88 -8.18 -5.81 -5.21
N GLU A 89 -9.11 -6.42 -5.93
CA GLU A 89 -10.48 -5.95 -6.11
C GLU A 89 -11.45 -6.92 -5.40
N PRO A 90 -12.52 -6.43 -4.75
CA PRO A 90 -13.56 -7.29 -4.22
C PRO A 90 -14.25 -8.08 -5.36
N PRO A 91 -14.77 -9.29 -5.09
CA PRO A 91 -15.55 -10.02 -6.07
C PRO A 91 -16.80 -9.22 -6.50
N PRO A 92 -17.28 -9.40 -7.74
CA PRO A 92 -18.48 -8.73 -8.21
C PRO A 92 -19.68 -9.09 -7.33
N LEU A 93 -20.62 -8.15 -7.19
CA LEU A 93 -21.85 -8.37 -6.45
C LEU A 93 -22.65 -9.52 -7.10
N PRO A 94 -23.26 -10.41 -6.30
CA PRO A 94 -24.15 -11.44 -6.84
C PRO A 94 -25.32 -10.78 -7.56
N THR A 95 -25.72 -11.36 -8.68
CA THR A 95 -26.86 -10.82 -9.44
C THR A 95 -28.15 -10.99 -8.63
N ALA A 96 -29.17 -10.16 -8.89
CA ALA A 96 -30.46 -10.25 -8.19
C ALA A 96 -31.08 -11.67 -8.24
N GLU A 97 -30.81 -12.42 -9.31
CA GLU A 97 -31.24 -13.82 -9.50
C GLU A 97 -30.48 -14.80 -8.58
N GLU A 98 -29.19 -14.58 -8.36
CA GLU A 98 -28.32 -15.39 -7.49
C GLU A 98 -28.58 -15.10 -6.00
N ALA A 99 -28.91 -13.85 -5.68
CA ALA A 99 -29.39 -13.42 -4.36
C ALA A 99 -30.82 -13.94 -4.05
N ALA A 100 -31.63 -14.22 -5.07
CA ALA A 100 -32.96 -14.82 -4.90
C ALA A 100 -32.89 -16.33 -4.59
N ALA A 101 -31.93 -17.05 -5.17
CA ALA A 101 -31.77 -18.49 -4.98
C ALA A 101 -31.28 -18.92 -3.58
N THR A 102 -30.73 -17.98 -2.79
CA THR A 102 -30.20 -18.22 -1.45
C THR A 102 -31.12 -17.72 -0.31
N GLN A 103 -32.26 -17.13 -0.63
CA GLN A 103 -33.24 -16.68 0.35
C GLN A 103 -34.04 -17.86 0.92
N THR A 104 -33.57 -18.41 2.04
CA THR A 104 -34.44 -19.17 2.95
C THR A 104 -35.38 -18.19 3.66
N THR A 105 -36.64 -18.57 3.83
CA THR A 105 -37.82 -17.77 4.23
C THR A 105 -37.81 -17.17 5.65
N ARG A 106 -36.64 -16.85 6.20
CA ARG A 106 -36.51 -16.19 7.50
C ARG A 106 -35.90 -14.79 7.34
N PRO A 107 -36.53 -13.72 7.84
CA PRO A 107 -35.96 -12.38 7.79
C PRO A 107 -34.72 -12.34 8.70
N VAL A 108 -33.55 -12.55 8.12
CA VAL A 108 -32.27 -12.23 8.73
C VAL A 108 -31.96 -10.80 8.28
N PRO A 109 -31.58 -9.87 9.18
CA PRO A 109 -31.15 -8.55 8.76
C PRO A 109 -29.99 -8.71 7.76
N ALA A 110 -30.12 -8.12 6.58
CA ALA A 110 -29.08 -8.13 5.57
C ALA A 110 -27.80 -7.58 6.20
N ARG A 111 -26.73 -8.39 6.22
CA ARG A 111 -25.41 -7.90 6.63
C ARG A 111 -24.96 -6.86 5.60
N PRO A 112 -24.40 -5.72 6.03
CA PRO A 112 -23.89 -4.73 5.08
C PRO A 112 -22.76 -5.37 4.26
N ILE A 113 -22.82 -5.20 2.95
CA ILE A 113 -21.77 -5.66 2.04
C ILE A 113 -20.54 -4.78 2.26
N ILE A 114 -19.40 -5.40 2.52
CA ILE A 114 -18.12 -4.72 2.70
C ILE A 114 -17.25 -5.06 1.48
N ARG A 115 -16.78 -4.02 0.80
CA ARG A 115 -15.88 -4.10 -0.36
C ARG A 115 -14.55 -3.49 0.03
N GLU A 116 -13.45 -4.20 -0.23
CA GLU A 116 -12.11 -3.73 0.11
C GLU A 116 -11.21 -3.80 -1.10
N TYR A 117 -10.58 -2.67 -1.42
CA TYR A 117 -9.63 -2.51 -2.50
C TYR A 117 -8.24 -2.31 -1.93
N GLU A 118 -7.24 -2.87 -2.60
CA GLU A 118 -5.83 -2.67 -2.27
C GLU A 118 -5.08 -2.19 -3.51
N ILE A 119 -4.45 -1.03 -3.37
CA ILE A 119 -3.75 -0.34 -4.46
C ILE A 119 -2.30 -0.14 -4.04
N VAL A 120 -1.36 -0.51 -4.90
CA VAL A 120 0.07 -0.25 -4.70
C VAL A 120 0.50 0.91 -5.57
N MET A 121 1.13 1.90 -4.95
CA MET A 121 1.61 3.11 -5.61
C MET A 121 3.04 2.88 -6.14
N GLN A 122 3.23 2.99 -7.45
CA GLN A 122 4.56 2.85 -8.08
C GLN A 122 5.14 4.20 -8.51
N ASP A 123 4.28 5.10 -8.99
CA ASP A 123 4.58 6.49 -9.31
C ASP A 123 3.37 7.37 -8.94
N ASP A 124 3.44 8.66 -9.24
CA ASP A 124 2.36 9.61 -9.06
C ASP A 124 1.03 9.08 -9.60
N ALA A 125 0.01 9.15 -8.76
CA ALA A 125 -1.28 8.57 -9.08
C ALA A 125 -2.43 9.38 -8.48
N THR A 126 -3.58 9.32 -9.13
CA THR A 126 -4.84 9.85 -8.61
C THR A 126 -5.84 8.72 -8.46
N VAL A 127 -6.41 8.60 -7.26
CA VAL A 127 -7.42 7.59 -6.93
C VAL A 127 -8.76 8.28 -6.76
N HIS A 128 -9.75 7.81 -7.51
CA HIS A 128 -11.12 8.30 -7.44
C HIS A 128 -12.05 7.22 -6.90
N ILE A 129 -13.05 7.67 -6.15
CA ILE A 129 -14.22 6.84 -5.80
C ILE A 129 -15.41 7.46 -6.51
N GLU A 130 -16.07 6.66 -7.32
CA GLU A 130 -17.28 7.03 -8.03
C GLU A 130 -18.49 6.37 -7.39
N ALA A 131 -19.54 7.16 -7.13
CA ALA A 131 -20.83 6.68 -6.65
C ALA A 131 -21.94 7.60 -7.19
N HIS A 132 -23.15 7.05 -7.37
CA HIS A 132 -24.30 7.81 -7.85
C HIS A 132 -24.07 8.56 -9.19
N GLY A 133 -23.21 8.04 -10.06
CA GLY A 133 -22.92 8.61 -11.38
C GLY A 133 -21.91 9.77 -11.38
N GLY A 134 -21.16 9.99 -10.30
CA GLY A 134 -20.09 10.97 -10.25
C GLY A 134 -18.98 10.64 -9.24
N VAL A 135 -17.89 11.39 -9.30
CA VAL A 135 -16.79 11.28 -8.34
C VAL A 135 -17.23 11.85 -6.99
N VAL A 136 -17.19 11.01 -5.96
CA VAL A 136 -17.54 11.39 -4.58
C VAL A 136 -16.31 11.65 -3.73
N MET A 137 -15.16 11.03 -4.04
CA MET A 137 -13.88 11.27 -3.36
C MET A 137 -12.73 11.18 -4.37
N SER A 138 -11.67 11.96 -4.14
CA SER A 138 -10.48 11.99 -4.99
C SER A 138 -9.24 12.31 -4.17
N TRP A 139 -8.17 11.54 -4.38
CA TRP A 139 -6.87 11.73 -3.74
C TRP A 139 -5.77 11.74 -4.79
N ARG A 140 -4.90 12.76 -4.76
CA ARG A 140 -3.69 12.83 -5.58
C ARG A 140 -2.49 12.46 -4.72
N PHE A 141 -1.68 11.54 -5.23
CA PHE A 141 -0.45 11.06 -4.61
C PHE A 141 0.75 11.54 -5.41
N ASP A 142 1.70 12.12 -4.69
CA ASP A 142 3.04 12.39 -5.16
C ASP A 142 3.97 11.34 -4.54
N ILE A 143 4.57 10.51 -5.38
CA ILE A 143 5.35 9.36 -4.95
C ILE A 143 6.83 9.68 -4.90
N THR A 144 7.43 9.54 -3.72
CA THR A 144 8.88 9.72 -3.55
C THR A 144 9.61 8.41 -3.87
N GLY A 145 10.56 8.47 -4.80
CA GLY A 145 11.45 7.34 -5.10
C GLY A 145 12.36 6.97 -3.92
N ASP A 146 12.79 5.71 -3.91
CA ASP A 146 13.67 5.11 -2.90
C ASP A 146 15.12 5.08 -3.43
N ARG A 147 16.08 5.65 -2.68
CA ARG A 147 17.49 5.72 -3.10
C ARG A 147 18.28 4.58 -2.49
N ALA A 148 19.08 3.90 -3.31
CA ALA A 148 19.95 2.84 -2.80
C ALA A 148 20.96 3.39 -1.75
N PRO A 149 21.14 2.69 -0.60
CA PRO A 149 22.05 3.11 0.45
C PRO A 149 23.48 3.24 -0.08
N GLN A 150 24.20 4.25 0.41
CA GLN A 150 25.61 4.48 0.08
C GLN A 150 26.47 4.28 1.31
N ALA A 151 27.59 3.58 1.17
CA ALA A 151 28.55 3.37 2.25
C ALA A 151 29.97 3.69 1.79
N THR A 152 30.71 4.43 2.62
CA THR A 152 32.15 4.67 2.44
C THR A 152 32.90 4.17 3.65
N VAL A 153 34.03 3.51 3.42
CA VAL A 153 34.89 2.95 4.46
C VAL A 153 36.33 3.39 4.19
N GLN A 154 37.02 3.86 5.21
CA GLN A 154 38.42 4.27 5.18
C GLN A 154 39.18 3.55 6.27
N ALA A 155 40.31 2.93 5.90
CA ALA A 155 41.20 2.25 6.82
C ALA A 155 42.49 3.07 6.98
N SER A 156 42.93 3.27 8.21
CA SER A 156 44.19 3.96 8.52
C SER A 156 44.97 3.20 9.57
N GLU A 157 46.30 3.14 9.42
CA GLU A 157 47.16 2.61 10.47
C GLU A 157 47.09 3.49 11.72
N ASN A 158 47.06 2.86 12.89
CA ASN A 158 47.06 3.60 14.15
C ASN A 158 48.51 3.96 14.55
N PRO A 159 48.90 5.25 14.57
CA PRO A 159 50.28 5.66 14.89
C PRO A 159 50.66 5.42 16.35
N GLU A 160 49.68 5.38 17.26
CA GLU A 160 49.89 5.11 18.69
C GLU A 160 49.93 3.62 19.01
N ARG A 161 49.34 2.78 18.15
CA ARG A 161 49.25 1.32 18.28
C ARG A 161 49.71 0.62 17.00
N PRO A 162 51.03 0.49 16.78
CA PRO A 162 51.58 -0.21 15.62
C PRO A 162 50.99 -1.62 15.46
N GLY A 163 50.62 -1.98 14.23
CA GLY A 163 49.96 -3.25 13.92
C GLY A 163 48.43 -3.23 14.12
N THR A 164 47.83 -2.10 14.48
CA THR A 164 46.38 -1.90 14.51
C THR A 164 45.93 -1.03 13.33
N VAL A 165 44.74 -1.31 12.81
CA VAL A 165 44.06 -0.51 11.78
C VAL A 165 42.80 0.08 12.40
N ASP A 166 42.67 1.40 12.32
CA ASP A 166 41.43 2.10 12.63
C ASP A 166 40.56 2.16 11.36
N LEU A 167 39.26 1.94 11.53
CA LEU A 167 38.27 1.94 10.46
C LEU A 167 37.27 3.08 10.66
N GLU A 168 37.29 4.05 9.77
CA GLU A 168 36.29 5.11 9.69
C GLU A 168 35.26 4.74 8.62
N TYR A 169 33.97 4.94 8.90
CA TYR A 169 32.92 4.64 7.93
C TYR A 169 31.78 5.65 8.02
N ARG A 170 31.08 5.80 6.89
CA ARG A 170 29.86 6.61 6.76
C ARG A 170 28.86 5.85 5.93
N VAL A 171 27.60 5.89 6.34
CA VAL A 171 26.48 5.37 5.58
C VAL A 171 25.44 6.47 5.41
N ASP A 172 24.94 6.62 4.19
CA ASP A 172 23.92 7.60 3.78
C ASP A 172 22.76 6.82 3.16
N ASP A 173 21.57 7.03 3.71
CA ASP A 173 20.33 6.41 3.28
C ASP A 173 19.17 7.34 3.70
N ASP A 174 18.12 7.44 2.90
CA ASP A 174 16.94 8.28 3.18
C ASP A 174 16.00 7.70 4.23
N TYR A 175 16.01 6.38 4.42
CA TYR A 175 15.16 5.68 5.39
C TYR A 175 15.94 5.02 6.53
N GLY A 176 17.27 5.17 6.51
CA GLY A 176 18.19 4.65 7.49
C GLY A 176 18.68 3.24 7.15
N ALA A 177 19.95 2.99 7.40
CA ALA A 177 20.50 1.65 7.28
C ALA A 177 20.19 0.81 8.54
N ILE A 178 19.91 -0.48 8.35
CA ILE A 178 19.72 -1.42 9.48
C ILE A 178 20.99 -2.21 9.81
N SER A 179 21.95 -2.26 8.90
CA SER A 179 23.21 -2.98 9.05
C SER A 179 24.28 -2.42 8.14
N VAL A 180 25.53 -2.46 8.61
CA VAL A 180 26.72 -2.15 7.80
C VAL A 180 27.73 -3.28 8.01
N GLN A 181 28.19 -3.87 6.91
CA GLN A 181 29.17 -4.95 6.93
C GLN A 181 30.39 -4.55 6.10
N THR A 182 31.56 -4.87 6.62
CA THR A 182 32.83 -4.77 5.88
C THR A 182 33.54 -6.11 5.84
N GLU A 183 34.27 -6.35 4.75
CA GLU A 183 35.13 -7.51 4.57
C GLU A 183 36.57 -7.04 4.35
N ILE A 184 37.51 -7.60 5.11
CA ILE A 184 38.94 -7.31 4.96
C ILE A 184 39.57 -8.43 4.14
N GLN A 185 40.12 -8.08 2.98
CA GLN A 185 40.82 -9.01 2.10
C GLN A 185 42.31 -8.70 2.09
N ASP A 186 43.12 -9.73 1.82
CA ASP A 186 44.57 -9.54 1.63
C ASP A 186 44.82 -8.62 0.43
N GLY A 187 45.70 -7.63 0.61
CA GLY A 187 46.15 -6.78 -0.49
C GLY A 187 46.90 -7.57 -1.56
N GLU A 188 46.99 -7.03 -2.78
CA GLU A 188 47.78 -7.64 -3.86
C GLU A 188 49.23 -7.80 -3.39
N ALA A 189 49.70 -9.05 -3.31
CA ALA A 189 51.06 -9.34 -2.89
C ALA A 189 52.04 -8.61 -3.83
N PRO A 190 53.12 -7.98 -3.31
CA PRO A 190 54.19 -7.49 -4.18
C PRO A 190 54.62 -8.67 -5.05
N ARG A 191 54.54 -8.50 -6.38
CA ARG A 191 54.73 -9.57 -7.40
C ARG A 191 55.82 -10.52 -6.95
N SER A 192 55.41 -11.60 -6.29
CA SER A 192 56.34 -12.62 -5.85
C SER A 192 56.75 -13.37 -7.09
N GLN A 193 58.03 -13.75 -7.19
CA GLN A 193 58.56 -14.59 -8.27
C GLN A 193 57.96 -16.02 -8.26
N SER A 194 56.88 -16.24 -7.50
CA SER A 194 56.11 -17.46 -7.40
C SER A 194 54.95 -17.43 -8.37
N THR A 195 54.85 -18.45 -9.22
CA THR A 195 53.76 -18.66 -10.20
C THR A 195 52.46 -19.16 -9.57
N ARG A 196 52.41 -19.34 -8.24
CA ARG A 196 51.23 -19.84 -7.53
C ARG A 196 50.53 -18.70 -6.78
N PRO A 197 49.21 -18.51 -6.93
CA PRO A 197 48.47 -17.52 -6.17
C PRO A 197 48.60 -17.79 -4.65
N PRO A 198 48.77 -16.75 -3.82
CA PRO A 198 48.80 -16.91 -2.38
C PRO A 198 47.49 -17.54 -1.91
N ARG A 199 47.59 -18.55 -1.03
CA ARG A 199 46.42 -19.25 -0.47
C ARG A 199 46.23 -18.80 0.99
N PRO A 200 45.16 -18.08 1.31
CA PRO A 200 44.89 -17.63 2.67
C PRO A 200 44.83 -18.81 3.63
N LEU A 201 45.45 -18.66 4.80
CA LEU A 201 45.40 -19.66 5.89
C LEU A 201 44.16 -19.48 6.77
N VAL A 202 43.49 -18.34 6.66
CA VAL A 202 42.32 -17.96 7.46
C VAL A 202 41.28 -17.32 6.53
N THR A 203 40.01 -17.54 6.84
CA THR A 203 38.91 -16.84 6.17
C THR A 203 38.97 -15.34 6.50
N PRO A 204 38.71 -14.44 5.53
CA PRO A 204 38.55 -13.01 5.76
C PRO A 204 37.66 -12.72 6.97
N PRO A 205 38.10 -11.86 7.92
CA PRO A 205 37.23 -11.46 9.01
C PRO A 205 36.10 -10.58 8.47
N GLN A 206 34.89 -10.85 8.96
CA GLN A 206 33.71 -10.02 8.73
C GLN A 206 33.46 -9.19 9.98
N ILE A 207 33.31 -7.87 9.81
CA ILE A 207 33.07 -6.96 10.93
C ILE A 207 31.70 -6.30 10.73
N ASN A 208 30.83 -6.48 11.73
CA ASN A 208 29.57 -5.76 11.82
C ASN A 208 29.82 -4.37 12.41
N LEU A 209 29.54 -3.32 11.65
CA LEU A 209 29.74 -1.94 12.09
C LEU A 209 28.42 -1.42 12.68
N PRO A 210 28.47 -0.74 13.84
CA PRO A 210 27.26 -0.18 14.43
C PRO A 210 26.71 0.92 13.52
N VAL A 211 25.41 0.91 13.26
CA VAL A 211 24.82 1.98 12.43
C VAL A 211 24.75 3.27 13.25
N PRO A 212 25.17 4.43 12.69
CA PRO A 212 24.94 5.74 13.31
C PRO A 212 23.42 5.95 13.51
N ARG A 213 23.04 6.58 14.63
CA ARG A 213 21.64 6.96 14.86
C ARG A 213 21.23 8.18 14.07
#